data_AF-A0A3B9H783-F1
#
_entry.id   AF-A0A3B9H783-F1
#
_cell.length_a   1.000
_cell.length_b   1.000
_cell.length_c   1.000
_cell.angle_alpha   90.00
_cell.angle_beta   90.00
_cell.angle_gamma   90.00
#
_symmetry.space_group_name_H-M   'P 1'
#
loop_
_entity.id
_entity.type
_entity.pdbx_description
1 polymer ?
#
loop_
_entity_poly.entity_id
_entity_poly.type
_entity_poly.pdbx_seq_one_letter_code
_entity_poly.pdbx_strand_id
1 'polypeptide(L)'
;KAGFKMLPLNEGRGRRNAWLILLFTMFMLPVSLLPWAFEMTHGLITIPVASIATLIFIVPAFKLFRTNDMKEATKLMFVSFLYLPIVQIAYILDKI
;
A
#
# COMPACT_ATOMS: atom_id res chain seq x y z
N LYS A 1 -19.44 12.66 -20.34
CA LYS A 1 -18.75 12.50 -19.04
C LYS A 1 -19.69 11.73 -18.12
N ALA A 2 -19.41 10.45 -17.87
CA ALA A 2 -20.26 9.65 -17.01
C ALA A 2 -20.19 10.22 -15.59
N GLY A 3 -21.32 10.62 -15.00
CA GLY A 3 -21.44 11.31 -13.70
C GLY A 3 -21.05 10.44 -12.49
N PHE A 4 -20.19 9.45 -12.68
CA PHE A 4 -19.73 8.56 -11.63
C PHE A 4 -18.67 9.23 -10.76
N LYS A 5 -18.98 9.34 -9.47
CA LYS A 5 -18.02 9.75 -8.44
C LYS A 5 -17.12 8.56 -8.14
N MET A 6 -15.87 8.64 -8.57
CA MET A 6 -14.87 7.58 -8.40
C MET A 6 -14.14 7.63 -7.05
N LEU A 7 -14.35 8.68 -6.23
CA LEU A 7 -13.67 8.87 -4.96
C LEU A 7 -14.69 8.97 -3.80
N PRO A 8 -14.35 8.42 -2.62
CA PRO A 8 -15.28 8.31 -1.49
C PRO A 8 -15.73 9.67 -0.96
N LEU A 9 -14.91 10.70 -1.13
CA LEU A 9 -15.29 12.09 -0.83
C LEU A 9 -15.71 12.82 -2.11
N ASN A 10 -16.77 13.62 -1.99
CA ASN A 10 -17.35 14.46 -3.05
C ASN A 10 -16.36 15.48 -3.66
N GLU A 11 -15.20 15.70 -3.04
CA GLU A 11 -14.17 16.65 -3.48
C GLU A 11 -13.30 16.15 -4.65
N GLY A 12 -13.49 14.93 -5.16
CA GLY A 12 -12.68 14.43 -6.29
C GLY A 12 -11.19 14.36 -5.90
N ARG A 13 -10.27 14.91 -6.70
CA ARG A 13 -8.83 14.99 -6.35
C ARG A 13 -8.57 16.01 -5.22
N GLY A 14 -9.19 15.83 -4.06
CA GLY A 14 -9.02 16.68 -2.89
C GLY A 14 -7.93 16.16 -1.96
N ARG A 15 -7.30 17.07 -1.20
CA ARG A 15 -6.32 16.75 -0.16
C ARG A 15 -6.84 15.75 0.88
N ARG A 16 -8.15 15.78 1.18
CA ARG A 16 -8.79 14.80 2.09
C ARG A 16 -8.75 13.37 1.55
N ASN A 17 -8.96 13.17 0.24
CA ASN A 17 -8.84 11.84 -0.38
C ASN A 17 -7.38 11.36 -0.36
N ALA A 18 -6.42 12.25 -0.63
CA ALA A 18 -5.01 11.90 -0.54
C ALA A 18 -4.59 11.53 0.90
N TRP A 19 -5.19 12.16 1.91
CA TRP A 19 -4.98 11.81 3.32
C TRP A 19 -5.54 10.42 3.66
N LEU A 20 -6.75 10.09 3.20
CA LEU A 20 -7.32 8.75 3.37
C LEU A 20 -6.44 7.68 2.73
N ILE A 21 -5.96 7.92 1.50
CA ILE A 21 -5.05 7.02 0.80
C ILE A 21 -3.78 6.78 1.63
N LEU A 22 -3.13 7.85 2.10
CA LEU A 22 -1.94 7.75 2.94
C LEU A 22 -2.21 6.96 4.23
N LEU A 23 -3.34 7.22 4.88
CA LEU A 23 -3.74 6.51 6.10
C LEU A 23 -3.90 5.01 5.85
N PHE A 24 -4.64 4.62 4.82
CA PHE A 24 -4.82 3.20 4.45
C PHE A 24 -3.50 2.53 4.05
N THR A 25 -2.62 3.23 3.32
CA THR A 25 -1.29 2.70 2.99
C THR A 25 -0.42 2.53 4.23
N MET A 26 -0.55 3.39 5.25
CA MET A 26 0.18 3.23 6.51
C MET A 26 -0.31 2.01 7.29
N PHE A 27 -1.62 1.76 7.29
CA PHE A 27 -2.20 0.54 7.88
C PHE A 27 -1.80 -0.74 7.15
N MET A 28 -1.29 -0.69 5.91
CA MET A 28 -0.76 -1.89 5.26
C MET A 28 0.43 -2.48 6.02
N LEU A 29 1.20 -1.69 6.77
CA LEU A 29 2.39 -2.19 7.46
C LEU A 29 2.03 -3.27 8.50
N PRO A 30 1.16 -3.01 9.49
CA PRO A 30 0.74 -4.06 10.41
C PRO A 30 -0.05 -5.18 9.71
N VAL A 31 -0.86 -4.85 8.69
CA VAL A 31 -1.64 -5.86 7.94
C VAL A 31 -0.72 -6.85 7.22
N SER A 32 0.39 -6.39 6.67
CA SER A 32 1.35 -7.23 5.96
C SER A 32 2.12 -8.19 6.88
N LEU A 33 2.11 -7.93 8.19
CA LEU A 33 2.75 -8.76 9.20
C LEU A 33 1.77 -9.74 9.87
N LEU A 34 0.48 -9.67 9.55
CA LEU A 34 -0.54 -10.58 10.10
C LEU A 34 -0.24 -12.06 9.86
N PRO A 35 0.24 -12.50 8.68
CA PRO A 35 0.53 -13.93 8.47
C PRO A 35 1.58 -14.46 9.44
N TRP A 36 2.56 -13.64 9.80
CA TRP A 36 3.52 -13.98 10.83
C TRP A 36 2.86 -13.99 12.23
N ALA A 37 2.04 -12.97 12.54
CA ALA A 37 1.34 -12.88 13.83
C ALA A 37 0.34 -14.03 14.08
N PHE A 38 -0.20 -14.65 13.03
CA PHE A 38 -1.06 -15.83 13.09
C PHE A 38 -0.30 -17.16 12.98
N GLU A 39 1.03 -17.14 13.10
CA GLU A 39 1.90 -18.33 13.01
C GLU A 39 1.77 -19.08 11.66
N MET A 40 1.31 -18.39 10.61
CA MET A 40 1.19 -18.98 9.26
C MET A 40 2.52 -19.01 8.51
N THR A 41 3.50 -18.20 8.93
CA THR A 41 4.84 -18.08 8.36
C THR A 41 5.90 -17.99 9.47
N HIS A 42 7.13 -18.45 9.22
CA HIS A 42 8.21 -18.48 10.23
C HIS A 42 8.72 -17.08 10.64
N GLY A 43 8.51 -16.07 9.80
CA GLY A 43 8.84 -14.67 10.05
C GLY A 43 10.21 -14.22 9.55
N LEU A 44 11.12 -15.14 9.22
CA LEU A 44 12.50 -14.82 8.85
C LEU A 44 12.58 -14.02 7.54
N ILE A 45 11.77 -14.41 6.55
CA ILE A 45 11.69 -13.73 5.25
C ILE A 45 10.51 -12.75 5.26
N THR A 46 9.39 -13.14 5.86
CA THR A 46 8.15 -12.35 5.85
C THR A 46 8.33 -10.97 6.48
N ILE A 47 8.91 -10.88 7.68
CA ILE A 47 9.03 -9.62 8.42
C ILE A 47 9.87 -8.58 7.65
N PRO A 48 11.13 -8.87 7.23
CA PRO A 48 11.94 -7.88 6.54
C PRO A 48 11.36 -7.52 5.17
N VAL A 49 10.90 -8.50 4.38
CA VAL A 49 10.39 -8.23 3.03
C VAL A 49 9.09 -7.42 3.08
N ALA A 50 8.13 -7.81 3.92
CA ALA A 50 6.86 -7.08 4.06
C ALA A 50 7.08 -5.66 4.58
N SER A 51 7.98 -5.47 5.56
CA SER A 51 8.31 -4.15 6.09
C SER A 51 8.95 -3.24 5.03
N ILE A 52 9.96 -3.74 4.31
CA ILE A 52 10.66 -2.97 3.26
C ILE A 52 9.72 -2.66 2.10
N ALA A 53 8.95 -3.65 1.63
CA ALA A 53 8.00 -3.46 0.54
C ALA A 53 6.93 -2.42 0.93
N THR A 54 6.45 -2.44 2.18
CA THR A 54 5.45 -1.48 2.64
C THR A 54 6.03 -0.08 2.79
N LEU A 55 7.26 0.05 3.28
CA LEU A 55 7.96 1.34 3.34
C LEU A 55 8.10 1.96 1.94
N ILE A 56 8.49 1.16 0.93
CA ILE A 56 8.56 1.61 -0.46
C ILE A 56 7.19 2.07 -0.96
N PHE A 57 6.11 1.38 -0.57
CA PHE A 57 4.74 1.73 -0.96
C PHE A 57 4.22 3.01 -0.29
N ILE A 58 4.64 3.31 0.94
CA ILE A 58 4.28 4.54 1.66
C ILE A 58 4.90 5.78 1.00
N VAL A 59 6.09 5.70 0.39
CA VAL A 59 6.77 6.84 -0.24
C VAL A 59 5.92 7.58 -1.28
N PRO A 60 5.38 6.93 -2.34
CA PRO A 60 4.51 7.60 -3.30
C PRO A 60 3.18 8.04 -2.68
N ALA A 61 2.66 7.35 -1.65
CA ALA A 61 1.44 7.77 -0.94
C ALA A 61 1.66 9.10 -0.19
N PHE A 62 2.82 9.25 0.46
CA PHE A 62 3.20 10.47 1.15
C PHE A 62 3.43 11.62 0.18
N LYS A 63 4.10 11.35 -0.96
CA LYS A 63 4.28 12.35 -2.03
C LYS A 63 2.94 12.78 -2.60
N LEU A 64 2.03 11.83 -2.87
CA LEU A 64 0.67 12.11 -3.32
C LEU A 64 -0.10 12.98 -2.33
N PHE A 65 0.02 12.73 -1.02
CA PHE A 65 -0.59 13.58 0.00
C PHE A 65 -0.06 15.03 -0.03
N ARG A 66 1.25 15.21 -0.27
CA ARG A 66 1.87 16.54 -0.30
C ARG A 66 1.57 17.31 -1.59
N THR A 67 1.69 16.65 -2.74
CA THR A 67 1.61 17.31 -4.06
C THR A 67 0.23 17.21 -4.71
N ASN A 68 -0.56 16.18 -4.35
CA ASN A 68 -1.83 15.85 -4.99
C ASN A 68 -1.71 15.72 -6.52
N ASP A 69 -0.51 15.36 -7.00
CA ASP A 69 -0.18 15.26 -8.42
C ASP A 69 -0.59 13.88 -8.95
N MET A 70 -1.15 13.86 -10.16
CA MET A 70 -1.53 12.62 -10.81
C MET A 70 -0.32 11.72 -11.07
N LYS A 71 0.87 12.29 -11.32
CA LYS A 71 2.08 11.47 -11.52
C LYS A 71 2.37 10.58 -10.31
N GLU A 72 2.19 11.09 -9.10
CA GLU A 72 2.41 10.34 -7.87
C GLU A 72 1.28 9.32 -7.63
N ALA A 73 0.04 9.63 -8.02
CA ALA A 73 -1.06 8.67 -7.99
C ALA A 73 -0.83 7.48 -8.95
N THR A 74 -0.31 7.73 -10.15
CA THR A 74 0.03 6.66 -11.10
C THR A 74 1.14 5.79 -10.54
N LYS A 75 2.19 6.40 -9.97
CA LYS A 75 3.28 5.66 -9.31
C LYS A 75 2.76 4.80 -8.17
N LEU A 76 1.91 5.37 -7.30
CA LEU A 76 1.29 4.65 -6.20
C LEU A 76 0.57 3.39 -6.71
N MET A 77 -0.19 3.50 -7.81
CA MET A 77 -0.88 2.36 -8.41
C MET A 77 0.10 1.26 -8.87
N PHE A 78 1.14 1.61 -9.62
CA PHE A 78 2.14 0.63 -10.06
C PHE A 78 2.91 0.00 -8.90
N VAL A 79 3.26 0.78 -7.89
CA VAL A 79 3.92 0.25 -6.69
C VAL A 79 3.00 -0.71 -5.94
N SER A 80 1.70 -0.41 -5.83
CA SER A 80 0.73 -1.34 -5.21
C SER A 80 0.62 -2.67 -5.96
N PHE A 81 0.68 -2.63 -7.29
CA PHE A 81 0.64 -3.83 -8.13
C PHE A 81 1.90 -4.67 -8.01
N LEU A 82 3.06 -4.05 -7.76
CA LEU A 82 4.31 -4.78 -7.54
C LEU A 82 4.44 -5.26 -6.09
N TYR A 83 3.93 -4.47 -5.14
CA TYR A 83 3.93 -4.78 -3.71
C TYR A 83 3.25 -6.11 -3.42
N LEU A 84 2.04 -6.30 -3.95
CA LEU A 84 1.23 -7.49 -3.68
C LEU A 84 1.94 -8.81 -4.04
N PRO A 85 2.43 -9.03 -5.27
CA PRO A 85 3.11 -10.28 -5.63
C PRO A 85 4.43 -10.45 -4.89
N ILE A 86 5.19 -9.39 -4.61
CA ILE A 86 6.43 -9.48 -3.83
C ILE A 86 6.14 -10.05 -2.44
N VAL A 87 5.15 -9.48 -1.76
CA VAL A 87 4.75 -9.91 -0.41
C VAL A 87 4.16 -11.32 -0.43
N GLN A 88 3.35 -11.66 -1.44
CA GLN A 88 2.82 -13.02 -1.60
C GLN A 88 3.91 -14.06 -1.81
N ILE A 89 4.91 -13.78 -2.66
CA ILE A 89 6.05 -14.67 -2.87
C ILE A 89 6.83 -14.84 -1.57
N ALA A 90 7.05 -13.74 -0.82
CA ALA A 90 7.72 -13.81 0.48
C ALA A 90 6.99 -14.74 1.45
N TYR A 91 5.65 -14.66 1.53
CA TYR A 91 4.86 -15.56 2.38
C TYR A 91 4.98 -17.02 1.97
N ILE A 92 4.99 -17.31 0.67
CA ILE A 92 5.15 -18.69 0.18
C ILE A 92 6.54 -19.21 0.53
N LEU A 93 7.59 -18.43 0.29
CA LEU A 93 8.97 -18.82 0.57
C LEU A 93 9.23 -19.01 2.07
N ASP A 94 8.61 -18.20 2.93
CA ASP A 94 8.76 -18.27 4.38
C ASP A 94 7.91 -19.38 5.03
N LYS A 95 6.92 -19.89 4.31
CA LYS A 95 6.08 -21.02 4.73
C LYS A 95 6.73 -22.37 4.39
N ILE A 96 7.52 -22.42 3.32
CA ILE A 96 8.33 -23.59 2.93
C ILE A 96 9.46 -23.78 3.94
#